data_AF-A0A1G6U517-F1
#
_entry.id   AF-A0A1G6U517-F1
#
_cell.length_a   1.000
_cell.length_b   1.000
_cell.length_c   1.000
_cell.angle_alpha   90.00
_cell.angle_beta   90.00
_cell.angle_gamma   90.00
#
_symmetry.space_group_name_H-M   'P 1'
#
loop_
_entity.id
_entity.type
_entity.pdbx_description
1 polymer ?
#
loop_
_entity_poly.entity_id
_entity_poly.type
_entity_poly.pdbx_seq_one_letter_code
_entity_poly.pdbx_strand_id
1 'polypeptide(L)'
;MSPEATIHTAQVVDLIPTGGRWNGLLFENPVSGYDAALTWTFEVDLDVTPVDTTEVTSSLTIDWVPAPLAGSWASMVGLEVSCSFGEPAEASVYLGEHHRYRDIRLSVLAQERERLLVDVALAGDEDGLGHAEVAARAWLVFEGIYVQLHPKPETVDMAASALARFTSVAGLDGQDRAHNYLFRPGPT
;
A
#
# COMPACT_ATOMS: atom_id res chain seq x y z
N MET A 1 27.01 -25.27 23.05
CA MET A 1 25.87 -24.41 23.43
C MET A 1 26.10 -23.07 22.76
N SER A 2 25.40 -22.80 21.66
CA SER A 2 25.42 -21.45 21.07
C SER A 2 24.59 -20.53 21.96
N PRO A 3 25.01 -19.28 22.19
CA PRO A 3 24.17 -18.32 22.87
C PRO A 3 22.91 -18.09 22.01
N GLU A 4 21.73 -18.34 22.58
CA GLU A 4 20.49 -17.80 22.05
C GLU A 4 20.65 -16.29 22.00
N ALA A 5 20.66 -15.72 20.79
CA ALA A 5 20.43 -14.31 20.63
C ALA A 5 18.98 -14.07 21.06
N THR A 6 18.80 -13.69 22.32
CA THR A 6 17.56 -13.06 22.75
C THR A 6 17.49 -11.75 21.97
N ILE A 7 16.73 -11.76 20.87
CA ILE A 7 16.30 -10.52 20.24
C ILE A 7 15.42 -9.87 21.31
N HIS A 8 16.00 -8.91 22.04
CA HIS A 8 15.19 -7.96 22.76
C HIS A 8 14.40 -7.26 21.68
N THR A 9 13.13 -7.60 21.52
CA THR A 9 12.18 -6.77 20.79
C THR A 9 12.27 -5.42 21.48
N ALA A 10 13.04 -4.50 20.90
CA ALA A 10 13.19 -3.17 21.43
C ALA A 10 11.77 -2.66 21.60
N GLN A 11 11.39 -2.25 22.81
CA GLN A 11 10.10 -1.61 23.01
C GLN A 11 10.15 -0.32 22.18
N VAL A 12 9.64 -0.37 20.96
CA VAL A 12 9.43 0.83 20.16
C VAL A 12 8.38 1.62 20.92
N VAL A 13 8.77 2.80 21.40
CA VAL A 13 7.91 3.57 22.30
C VAL A 13 6.91 4.38 21.47
N ASP A 14 7.35 4.91 20.33
CA ASP A 14 6.54 5.78 19.48
C ASP A 14 6.72 5.43 17.99
N LEU A 15 5.59 5.27 17.30
CA LEU A 15 5.49 5.15 15.83
C LEU A 15 4.96 6.48 15.30
N ILE A 16 5.82 7.27 14.64
CA ILE A 16 5.48 8.63 14.22
C ILE A 16 5.30 8.67 12.70
N PRO A 17 4.09 8.93 12.17
CA PRO A 17 3.89 9.02 10.72
C PRO A 17 4.58 10.26 10.14
N THR A 18 5.36 10.09 9.07
CA THR A 18 6.13 11.17 8.43
C THR A 18 5.70 11.48 6.99
N GLY A 19 4.82 10.66 6.42
CA GLY A 19 4.38 10.77 5.03
C GLY A 19 4.10 9.40 4.47
N GLY A 20 4.31 9.23 3.17
CA GLY A 20 4.25 7.92 2.55
C GLY A 20 3.85 7.97 1.10
N ARG A 21 3.42 6.82 0.61
CA ARG A 21 3.11 6.58 -0.80
C ARG A 21 1.84 5.76 -0.97
N TRP A 22 1.23 5.90 -2.14
CA TRP A 22 0.14 5.05 -2.56
C TRP A 22 0.25 4.74 -4.04
N ASN A 23 -0.21 3.57 -4.45
CA ASN A 23 -0.12 3.11 -5.82
C ASN A 23 -1.23 2.12 -6.15
N GLY A 24 -1.50 1.97 -7.44
CA GLY A 24 -2.38 0.92 -7.96
C GLY A 24 -1.58 -0.24 -8.51
N LEU A 25 -2.14 -1.44 -8.45
CA LEU A 25 -1.65 -2.63 -9.14
C LEU A 25 -2.80 -3.28 -9.89
N LEU A 26 -2.78 -3.21 -11.22
CA LEU A 26 -3.59 -4.06 -12.07
C LEU A 26 -2.80 -5.35 -12.32
N PHE A 27 -3.26 -6.44 -11.73
CA PHE A 27 -2.60 -7.73 -11.78
C PHE A 27 -3.56 -8.84 -12.17
N GLU A 28 -3.05 -9.85 -12.86
CA GLU A 28 -3.75 -11.11 -13.10
C GLU A 28 -2.83 -12.30 -12.84
N ASN A 29 -3.40 -13.39 -12.33
CA ASN A 29 -2.67 -14.64 -12.11
C ASN A 29 -3.50 -15.84 -12.59
N PRO A 30 -3.37 -16.21 -13.86
CA PRO A 30 -4.14 -17.32 -14.42
C PRO A 30 -3.72 -18.68 -13.83
N VAL A 31 -2.50 -18.80 -13.28
CA VAL A 31 -2.04 -20.06 -12.64
C VAL A 31 -2.84 -20.34 -11.37
N SER A 32 -3.18 -19.29 -10.61
CA SER A 32 -3.99 -19.38 -9.39
C SER A 32 -5.48 -19.14 -9.65
N GLY A 33 -5.89 -18.92 -10.90
CA GLY A 33 -7.29 -18.68 -11.28
C GLY A 33 -7.82 -17.28 -10.95
N TYR A 34 -6.93 -16.31 -10.69
CA TYR A 34 -7.33 -14.93 -10.44
C TYR A 34 -7.43 -14.16 -11.76
N ASP A 35 -8.65 -13.72 -12.08
CA ASP A 35 -8.91 -12.75 -13.14
C ASP A 35 -8.20 -11.42 -12.86
N ALA A 36 -8.02 -10.62 -13.90
CA ALA A 36 -7.44 -9.29 -13.77
C ALA A 36 -8.24 -8.42 -12.78
N ALA A 37 -7.53 -7.87 -11.79
CA ALA A 37 -8.09 -7.01 -10.78
C ALA A 37 -7.16 -5.82 -10.51
N LEU A 38 -7.75 -4.65 -10.28
CA LEU A 38 -7.04 -3.47 -9.79
C LEU A 38 -7.17 -3.40 -8.27
N THR A 39 -6.03 -3.39 -7.58
CA THR A 39 -5.93 -3.16 -6.14
C THR A 39 -5.10 -1.91 -5.84
N TRP A 40 -5.26 -1.37 -4.65
CA TRP A 40 -4.53 -0.22 -4.13
C TRP A 40 -3.70 -0.61 -2.93
N THR A 41 -2.52 0.01 -2.84
CA THR A 41 -1.61 -0.04 -1.70
C THR A 41 -1.51 1.35 -1.09
N PHE A 42 -1.58 1.41 0.24
CA PHE A 42 -1.36 2.62 1.03
C PHE A 42 -0.23 2.32 2.01
N GLU A 43 0.89 3.01 1.87
CA GLU A 43 2.04 2.85 2.75
C GLU A 43 2.34 4.17 3.45
N VAL A 44 2.32 4.16 4.77
CA VAL A 44 2.69 5.29 5.62
C VAL A 44 4.10 5.06 6.14
N ASP A 45 5.02 5.98 5.84
CA ASP A 45 6.37 5.97 6.40
C ASP A 45 6.30 6.32 7.89
N LEU A 46 6.99 5.54 8.72
CA LEU A 46 7.06 5.72 10.16
C LEU A 46 8.48 6.08 10.56
N ASP A 47 8.63 7.19 11.26
CA ASP A 47 9.82 7.44 12.07
C ASP A 47 9.69 6.67 13.38
N VAL A 48 10.74 5.95 13.73
CA VAL A 48 10.81 5.13 14.93
C VAL A 48 11.96 5.67 15.75
N THR A 49 11.70 6.06 17.00
CA THR A 49 12.79 6.45 17.90
C THR A 49 13.45 5.18 18.41
N PRO A 50 14.68 4.84 17.99
CA PRO A 50 15.30 3.59 18.39
C PRO A 50 15.77 3.68 19.85
N VAL A 51 15.64 2.59 20.61
CA VAL A 51 16.28 2.47 21.94
C VAL A 51 17.79 2.21 21.79
N ASP A 52 18.20 1.54 20.72
CA ASP A 52 19.59 1.42 20.28
C ASP A 52 19.75 2.07 18.91
N THR A 53 20.80 2.85 18.71
CA THR A 53 21.04 3.85 17.65
C THR A 53 21.03 3.36 16.18
N THR A 54 20.42 2.23 15.88
CA THR A 54 20.30 1.69 14.52
C THR A 54 19.10 2.33 13.81
N GLU A 55 19.36 2.99 12.68
CA GLU A 55 18.31 3.50 11.79
C GLU A 55 17.59 2.31 11.14
N VAL A 56 16.28 2.19 11.38
CA VAL A 56 15.45 1.10 10.83
C VAL A 56 14.38 1.73 9.95
N THR A 57 14.38 1.38 8.66
CA THR A 57 13.27 1.72 7.76
C THR A 57 12.01 1.08 8.30
N SER A 58 10.98 1.91 8.53
CA SER A 58 9.74 1.46 9.15
C SER A 58 8.54 2.03 8.40
N SER A 59 7.51 1.22 8.20
CA SER A 59 6.29 1.66 7.54
C SER A 59 5.08 0.87 8.02
N LEU A 60 3.91 1.47 7.86
CA LEU A 60 2.62 0.80 7.97
C LEU A 60 2.08 0.65 6.55
N THR A 61 1.78 -0.58 6.14
CA THR A 61 1.24 -0.87 4.81
C THR A 61 -0.14 -1.49 4.91
N ILE A 62 -1.08 -1.00 4.09
CA ILE A 62 -2.33 -1.66 3.75
C ILE A 62 -2.27 -2.02 2.27
N ASP A 63 -2.30 -3.32 1.98
CA ASP A 63 -2.22 -3.88 0.64
C ASP A 63 -3.54 -4.51 0.20
N TRP A 64 -3.65 -4.71 -1.12
CA TRP A 64 -4.74 -5.45 -1.78
C TRP A 64 -6.13 -4.81 -1.68
N VAL A 65 -6.25 -3.51 -1.38
CA VAL A 65 -7.56 -2.83 -1.31
C VAL A 65 -8.23 -2.83 -2.70
N PRO A 66 -9.38 -3.49 -2.91
CA PRO A 66 -9.95 -3.69 -4.25
C PRO A 66 -10.68 -2.45 -4.80
N ALA A 67 -10.63 -2.26 -6.13
CA ALA A 67 -11.61 -1.47 -6.87
C ALA A 67 -12.95 -2.26 -6.98
N PRO A 68 -14.16 -1.66 -6.79
CA PRO A 68 -14.52 -0.26 -7.03
C PRO A 68 -14.89 0.52 -5.74
N LEU A 69 -14.31 0.18 -4.58
CA LEU A 69 -14.50 1.00 -3.38
C LEU A 69 -13.95 2.42 -3.58
N ALA A 70 -12.92 2.53 -4.39
CA ALA A 70 -12.31 3.75 -4.88
C ALA A 70 -12.78 4.03 -6.31
N GLY A 71 -13.15 5.27 -6.61
CA GLY A 71 -13.45 5.72 -7.98
C GLY A 71 -12.20 5.74 -8.88
N SER A 72 -12.12 6.73 -9.76
CA SER A 72 -10.86 7.00 -10.47
C SER A 72 -9.74 7.27 -9.46
N TRP A 73 -8.47 6.96 -9.80
CA TRP A 73 -7.30 7.39 -9.02
C TRP A 73 -7.32 8.92 -8.72
N ALA A 74 -7.97 9.71 -9.57
CA ALA A 74 -8.15 11.15 -9.40
C ALA A 74 -9.32 11.52 -8.46
N SER A 75 -10.01 10.55 -7.86
CA SER A 75 -11.22 10.74 -7.04
C SER A 75 -11.33 9.67 -5.95
N MET A 76 -10.38 9.69 -5.01
CA MET A 76 -10.28 8.75 -3.88
C MET A 76 -10.94 9.28 -2.60
N VAL A 77 -11.25 10.57 -2.50
CA VAL A 77 -11.86 11.16 -1.28
C VAL A 77 -13.15 10.46 -0.91
N GLY A 78 -13.30 10.11 0.36
CA GLY A 78 -14.46 9.38 0.88
C GLY A 78 -14.34 7.86 0.74
N LEU A 79 -13.23 7.33 0.21
CA LEU A 79 -12.92 5.91 0.32
C LEU A 79 -12.81 5.54 1.81
N GLU A 80 -13.57 4.53 2.20
CA GLU A 80 -13.51 3.90 3.52
C GLU A 80 -13.31 2.39 3.36
N VAL A 81 -12.36 1.84 4.11
CA VAL A 81 -12.13 0.40 4.22
C VAL A 81 -12.17 0.05 5.70
N SER A 82 -13.00 -0.93 6.05
CA SER A 82 -13.02 -1.52 7.39
C SER A 82 -13.19 -3.02 7.23
N CYS A 83 -12.17 -3.79 7.58
CA CYS A 83 -12.18 -5.23 7.36
C CYS A 83 -11.24 -5.98 8.30
N SER A 84 -11.31 -7.31 8.25
CA SER A 84 -10.32 -8.16 8.89
C SER A 84 -9.21 -8.52 7.90
N PHE A 85 -8.05 -8.93 8.41
CA PHE A 85 -6.87 -9.31 7.65
C PHE A 85 -7.20 -10.45 6.69
N GLY A 86 -6.71 -10.30 5.46
CA GLY A 86 -6.85 -11.30 4.40
C GLY A 86 -8.16 -11.22 3.63
N GLU A 87 -9.13 -10.40 4.05
CA GLU A 87 -10.40 -10.21 3.34
C GLU A 87 -10.98 -8.79 3.53
N PRO A 88 -10.94 -7.87 2.53
CA PRO A 88 -10.29 -7.96 1.23
C PRO A 88 -8.85 -7.43 1.21
N ALA A 89 -8.35 -6.90 2.33
CA ALA A 89 -7.06 -6.23 2.40
C ALA A 89 -6.15 -6.89 3.46
N GLU A 90 -4.86 -6.67 3.32
CA GLU A 90 -3.86 -7.09 4.29
C GLU A 90 -3.22 -5.86 4.91
N ALA A 91 -2.87 -5.92 6.19
CA ALA A 91 -2.16 -4.85 6.86
C ALA A 91 -0.97 -5.37 7.66
N SER A 92 0.14 -4.64 7.58
CA SER A 92 1.32 -4.93 8.38
C SER A 92 2.06 -3.66 8.77
N VAL A 93 2.80 -3.74 9.87
CA VAL A 93 3.86 -2.79 10.22
C VAL A 93 5.19 -3.46 9.92
N TYR A 94 6.02 -2.82 9.11
CA TYR A 94 7.39 -3.23 8.88
C TYR A 94 8.32 -2.55 9.89
N LEU A 95 9.04 -3.36 10.67
CA LEU A 95 10.10 -2.93 11.58
C LEU A 95 11.21 -3.98 11.55
N GLY A 96 11.98 -3.99 10.47
CA GLY A 96 12.95 -5.07 10.17
C GLY A 96 12.29 -6.36 9.66
N GLU A 97 11.08 -6.68 10.14
CA GLU A 97 10.20 -7.74 9.62
C GLU A 97 8.74 -7.25 9.54
N HIS A 98 7.89 -8.00 8.83
CA HIS A 98 6.46 -7.69 8.72
C HIS A 98 5.71 -8.24 9.94
N HIS A 99 5.00 -7.36 10.64
CA HIS A 99 4.09 -7.71 11.73
C HIS A 99 2.64 -7.47 11.29
N ARG A 100 1.85 -8.53 11.19
CA ARG A 100 0.47 -8.49 10.70
C ARG A 100 -0.51 -8.03 11.76
N TYR A 101 -1.55 -7.34 11.30
CA TYR A 101 -2.64 -6.84 12.12
C TYR A 101 -3.97 -7.35 11.60
N ARG A 102 -4.78 -7.90 12.52
CA ARG A 102 -6.05 -8.53 12.19
C ARG A 102 -7.12 -7.56 11.71
N ASP A 103 -7.20 -6.35 12.27
CA ASP A 103 -8.29 -5.42 12.01
C ASP A 103 -7.75 -4.17 11.33
N ILE A 104 -8.37 -3.78 10.21
CA ILE A 104 -7.94 -2.69 9.34
C ILE A 104 -9.03 -1.64 9.27
N ARG A 105 -8.66 -0.37 9.46
CA ARG A 105 -9.47 0.80 9.11
C ARG A 105 -8.64 1.78 8.32
N LEU A 106 -9.15 2.22 7.18
CA LEU A 106 -8.54 3.23 6.31
C LEU A 106 -9.63 4.19 5.84
N SER A 107 -9.33 5.48 5.88
CA SER A 107 -10.20 6.53 5.32
C SER A 107 -9.37 7.53 4.53
N VAL A 108 -9.80 7.85 3.31
CA VAL A 108 -9.21 8.94 2.52
C VAL A 108 -9.97 10.23 2.79
N LEU A 109 -9.36 11.11 3.57
CA LEU A 109 -9.99 12.34 4.08
C LEU A 109 -9.96 13.50 3.07
N ALA A 110 -8.88 13.59 2.29
CA ALA A 110 -8.70 14.65 1.29
C ALA A 110 -7.79 14.17 0.14
N GLN A 111 -7.91 14.84 -1.00
CA GLN A 111 -7.04 14.63 -2.16
C GLN A 111 -6.62 15.96 -2.76
N GLU A 112 -5.32 16.16 -2.87
CA GLU A 112 -4.68 17.31 -3.51
C GLU A 112 -3.88 16.82 -4.72
N ARG A 113 -4.52 16.85 -5.90
CA ARG A 113 -3.98 16.24 -7.13
C ARG A 113 -3.65 14.76 -6.90
N GLU A 114 -2.37 14.45 -6.82
CA GLU A 114 -1.77 13.12 -6.70
C GLU A 114 -1.51 12.76 -5.23
N ARG A 115 -1.83 13.64 -4.29
CA ARG A 115 -1.62 13.39 -2.87
C ARG A 115 -2.92 13.05 -2.17
N LEU A 116 -2.88 12.06 -1.27
CA LEU A 116 -4.01 11.69 -0.43
C LEU A 116 -3.70 11.98 1.04
N LEU A 117 -4.62 12.60 1.75
CA LEU A 117 -4.59 12.60 3.22
C LEU A 117 -5.36 11.38 3.68
N VAL A 118 -4.69 10.46 4.35
CA VAL A 118 -5.29 9.24 4.88
C VAL A 118 -5.33 9.25 6.40
N ASP A 119 -6.32 8.55 6.94
CA ASP A 119 -6.42 8.17 8.35
C ASP A 119 -6.46 6.65 8.42
N VAL A 120 -5.52 6.06 9.15
CA VAL A 120 -5.34 4.61 9.24
C VAL A 120 -5.34 4.19 10.70
N ALA A 121 -6.02 3.08 10.99
CA ALA A 121 -5.93 2.40 12.28
C ALA A 121 -5.89 0.88 12.06
N LEU A 122 -4.91 0.23 12.69
CA LEU A 122 -4.73 -1.20 12.73
C LEU A 122 -4.91 -1.69 14.17
N ALA A 123 -5.51 -2.87 14.34
CA ALA A 123 -5.64 -3.51 15.64
C ALA A 123 -5.48 -5.03 15.56
N GLY A 124 -5.25 -5.66 16.70
CA GLY A 124 -5.12 -7.12 16.78
C GLY A 124 -3.81 -7.62 16.21
N ASP A 125 -2.70 -7.15 16.78
CA ASP A 125 -1.32 -7.63 16.54
C ASP A 125 -1.23 -9.17 16.58
N GLU A 126 -1.00 -9.79 15.42
CA GLU A 126 -0.94 -11.25 15.27
C GLU A 126 0.46 -11.81 15.46
N ASP A 127 1.47 -10.98 15.21
CA ASP A 127 2.88 -11.40 15.19
C ASP A 127 3.67 -10.90 16.41
N GLY A 128 3.02 -10.18 17.34
CA GLY A 128 3.56 -9.84 18.64
C GLY A 128 4.55 -8.67 18.62
N LEU A 129 4.34 -7.68 17.75
CA LEU A 129 5.11 -6.43 17.73
C LEU A 129 5.05 -5.70 19.08
N GLY A 130 3.94 -5.83 19.81
CA GLY A 130 3.74 -5.23 21.14
C GLY A 130 2.88 -3.96 21.13
N HIS A 131 2.33 -3.57 19.98
CA HIS A 131 1.34 -2.49 19.88
C HIS A 131 -0.04 -3.08 19.58
N ALA A 132 -0.94 -3.08 20.57
CA ALA A 132 -2.29 -3.61 20.41
C ALA A 132 -3.09 -2.87 19.32
N GLU A 133 -2.82 -1.58 19.15
CA GLU A 133 -3.34 -0.72 18.10
C GLU A 133 -2.22 0.17 17.56
N VAL A 134 -2.25 0.43 16.25
CA VAL A 134 -1.37 1.39 15.57
C VAL A 134 -2.25 2.32 14.75
N ALA A 135 -2.08 3.64 14.90
CA ALA A 135 -2.84 4.62 14.15
C ALA A 135 -1.91 5.65 13.51
N ALA A 136 -2.24 6.06 12.29
CA ALA A 136 -1.45 7.00 11.53
C ALA A 136 -2.34 7.91 10.69
N ARG A 137 -1.99 9.20 10.65
CA ARG A 137 -2.58 10.17 9.74
C ARG A 137 -1.48 10.87 8.97
N ALA A 138 -1.49 10.73 7.64
CA ALA A 138 -0.40 11.20 6.81
C ALA A 138 -0.86 11.59 5.40
N TRP A 139 -0.07 12.46 4.77
CA TRP A 139 -0.16 12.68 3.34
C TRP A 139 0.67 11.64 2.59
N LEU A 140 0.05 10.98 1.60
CA LEU A 140 0.68 10.01 0.72
C LEU A 140 0.86 10.59 -0.68
N VAL A 141 1.95 10.25 -1.35
CA VAL A 141 2.23 10.65 -2.73
C VAL A 141 1.91 9.51 -3.69
N PHE A 142 1.24 9.80 -4.80
CA PHE A 142 0.91 8.79 -5.80
C PHE A 142 2.15 8.38 -6.58
N GLU A 143 2.47 7.09 -6.59
CA GLU A 143 3.60 6.57 -7.37
C GLU A 143 3.20 6.06 -8.76
N GLY A 144 1.90 6.01 -9.04
CA GLY A 144 1.33 5.53 -10.30
C GLY A 144 0.60 4.20 -10.17
N ILE A 145 0.27 3.63 -11.31
CA ILE A 145 -0.40 2.33 -11.44
C ILE A 145 0.50 1.38 -12.20
N TYR A 146 0.85 0.27 -11.55
CA TYR A 146 1.56 -0.83 -12.16
C TYR A 146 0.57 -1.74 -12.88
N VAL A 147 0.83 -2.06 -14.15
CA VAL A 147 0.04 -3.01 -14.94
C VAL A 147 0.89 -4.24 -15.22
N GLN A 148 0.56 -5.34 -14.55
CA GLN A 148 1.26 -6.62 -14.60
C GLN A 148 0.27 -7.73 -14.98
N LEU A 149 0.04 -7.88 -16.30
CA LEU A 149 -0.84 -8.90 -16.85
C LEU A 149 -0.04 -10.08 -17.43
N HIS A 150 -0.71 -11.22 -17.65
CA HIS A 150 -0.20 -12.45 -18.20
C HIS A 150 -1.07 -13.00 -19.38
N PRO A 151 -0.62 -12.85 -20.63
CA PRO A 151 0.68 -12.32 -21.02
C PRO A 151 0.80 -10.82 -20.80
N LYS A 152 2.04 -10.34 -20.62
CA LYS A 152 2.33 -8.89 -20.59
C LYS A 152 1.83 -8.29 -21.92
N PRO A 153 1.09 -7.16 -21.90
CA PRO A 153 0.71 -6.47 -23.13
C PRO A 153 1.93 -6.13 -23.99
N GLU A 154 1.77 -6.06 -25.30
CA GLU A 154 2.90 -5.80 -26.21
C GLU A 154 3.29 -4.33 -26.28
N THR A 155 2.37 -3.43 -25.90
CA THR A 155 2.56 -1.98 -25.99
C THR A 155 1.95 -1.26 -24.81
N VAL A 156 2.41 -0.01 -24.59
CA VAL A 156 1.83 0.91 -23.60
C VAL A 156 0.33 1.14 -23.87
N ASP A 157 -0.08 1.30 -25.12
CA ASP A 157 -1.49 1.55 -25.48
C ASP A 157 -2.40 0.37 -25.16
N MET A 158 -1.91 -0.86 -25.35
CA MET A 158 -2.64 -2.07 -24.94
C MET A 158 -2.76 -2.17 -23.42
N ALA A 159 -1.69 -1.86 -22.69
CA ALA A 159 -1.73 -1.81 -21.23
C ALA A 159 -2.68 -0.71 -20.72
N ALA A 160 -2.68 0.46 -21.36
CA ALA A 160 -3.59 1.56 -21.03
C ALA A 160 -5.05 1.17 -21.29
N SER A 161 -5.31 0.50 -22.40
CA SER A 161 -6.65 0.00 -22.76
C SER A 161 -7.16 -1.04 -21.75
N ALA A 162 -6.26 -1.92 -21.27
CA ALA A 162 -6.60 -2.86 -20.21
C ALA A 162 -6.90 -2.15 -18.88
N LEU A 163 -6.06 -1.17 -18.50
CA LEU A 163 -6.23 -0.37 -17.29
C LEU A 163 -7.51 0.48 -17.30
N ALA A 164 -7.89 1.02 -18.46
CA ALA A 164 -9.09 1.83 -18.65
C ALA A 164 -10.41 1.10 -18.31
N ARG A 165 -10.38 -0.24 -18.21
CA ARG A 165 -11.52 -1.04 -17.77
C ARG A 165 -11.76 -0.96 -16.26
N PHE A 166 -10.77 -0.54 -15.48
CA PHE A 166 -10.80 -0.53 -14.01
C PHE A 166 -10.72 0.88 -13.42
N THR A 167 -10.04 1.81 -14.10
CA THR A 167 -9.91 3.20 -13.65
C THR A 167 -9.64 4.15 -14.81
N SER A 168 -9.77 5.46 -14.59
CA SER A 168 -9.42 6.46 -15.62
C SER A 168 -7.92 6.45 -15.89
N VAL A 169 -7.54 6.48 -17.17
CA VAL A 169 -6.14 6.68 -17.59
C VAL A 169 -5.84 8.14 -17.95
N ALA A 170 -6.83 9.03 -17.86
CA ALA A 170 -6.65 10.43 -18.18
C ALA A 170 -5.61 11.07 -17.26
N GLY A 171 -4.64 11.79 -17.83
CA GLY A 171 -3.55 12.43 -17.08
C GLY A 171 -2.40 11.50 -16.70
N LEU A 172 -2.43 10.23 -17.13
CA LEU A 172 -1.35 9.28 -16.90
C LEU A 172 -0.52 9.07 -18.18
N ASP A 173 0.80 9.11 -18.04
CA ASP A 173 1.78 8.69 -19.03
C ASP A 173 2.27 7.29 -18.71
N GLY A 174 2.24 6.41 -19.71
CA GLY A 174 2.67 5.03 -19.58
C GLY A 174 4.14 4.83 -19.95
N GLN A 175 4.86 4.09 -19.11
CA GLN A 175 6.24 3.66 -19.32
C GLN A 175 6.31 2.14 -19.42
N ASP A 176 6.97 1.63 -20.46
CA ASP A 176 7.32 0.21 -20.58
C ASP A 176 8.52 -0.13 -19.65
N ARG A 177 8.37 -1.17 -18.83
CA ARG A 177 9.42 -1.71 -17.96
C ARG A 177 9.62 -3.20 -18.22
N ALA A 178 10.69 -3.78 -17.71
CA ALA A 178 11.06 -5.18 -17.97
C ALA A 178 9.90 -6.18 -17.73
N HIS A 179 9.12 -6.00 -16.66
CA HIS A 179 8.10 -6.97 -16.24
C HIS A 179 6.68 -6.41 -16.13
N ASN A 180 6.50 -5.09 -16.28
CA ASN A 180 5.20 -4.43 -16.17
C ASN A 180 5.20 -3.14 -16.98
N TYR A 181 4.04 -2.47 -17.01
CA TYR A 181 3.93 -1.08 -17.40
C TYR A 181 3.68 -0.23 -16.16
N LEU A 182 4.17 1.00 -16.15
CA LEU A 182 3.93 1.96 -15.08
C LEU A 182 3.26 3.20 -15.64
N PHE A 183 2.07 3.52 -15.13
CA PHE A 183 1.30 4.70 -15.49
C PHE A 183 1.43 5.74 -14.39
N ARG A 184 2.09 6.86 -14.67
CA ARG A 184 2.32 7.95 -13.71
C ARG A 184 1.68 9.24 -14.17
N PRO A 185 1.35 10.18 -13.27
CA PRO A 185 0.94 11.51 -13.66
C PRO A 185 1.96 12.15 -14.62
N GLY A 186 1.48 12.68 -15.75
CA GLY A 186 2.34 13.36 -16.71
C GLY A 186 2.92 14.67 -16.16
N PRO A 187 4.03 15.18 -16.70
CA PRO A 187 4.55 16.49 -16.31
C PRO A 187 3.49 17.55 -16.59
N THR A 188 3.15 18.33 -15.56
CA THR A 188 2.22 19.46 -15.64
C THR A 188 2.88 20.72 -16.19
#